data_AF-A0A8T3YCY0-F1
#
_entry.id   AF-A0A8T3YCY0-F1
#
_cell.length_a   1.000
_cell.length_b   1.000
_cell.length_c   1.000
_cell.angle_alpha   90.00
_cell.angle_beta   90.00
_cell.angle_gamma   90.00
#
_symmetry.space_group_name_H-M   'P 1'
#
loop_
_entity.id
_entity.type
_entity.pdbx_description
1 polymer ?
#
loop_
_entity_poly.entity_id
_entity_poly.type
_entity_poly.pdbx_seq_one_letter_code
_entity_poly.pdbx_strand_id
1 'polypeptide(L)'
;MKILLITEYYPPKIFGGGELSAQALARSLAAKGIDVSVLTATVPGQKAEEHDNGVTIYRYLRTGAHPFALWENLKRMVLFPHSLRKTLQELDKRENFDVIHCVNTTSILHFRYPKKTIATINSYVPFCPKGNLFYKEKTVCTGPAFMKCCGCIAASQYIGKTKMKAWLRWNPLLWIWLYGAYCRRKARLKHMKRLIIISTFMRAFVDKRQATLIYT
;
A
#
# COMPACT_ATOMS: atom_id res chain seq x y z
N MET A 1 3.21 10.93 -22.45
CA MET A 1 3.68 10.52 -21.11
C MET A 1 2.91 9.27 -20.72
N LYS A 2 3.61 8.23 -20.28
CA LYS A 2 3.04 6.95 -19.85
C LYS A 2 3.14 6.77 -18.33
N ILE A 3 2.02 6.51 -17.67
CA ILE A 3 1.96 6.30 -16.23
C ILE A 3 1.54 4.87 -15.93
N LEU A 4 2.30 4.18 -15.08
CA LEU A 4 1.88 2.90 -14.49
C LEU A 4 1.36 3.12 -13.07
N LEU A 5 0.05 2.91 -12.88
CA LEU A 5 -0.56 2.80 -11.56
C LEU A 5 -0.38 1.38 -11.03
N ILE A 6 0.11 1.25 -9.79
CA ILE A 6 0.26 -0.06 -9.14
C ILE A 6 -0.70 -0.14 -7.98
N THR A 7 -1.51 -1.20 -7.95
CA THR A 7 -2.47 -1.48 -6.88
C THR A 7 -2.51 -2.97 -6.57
N GLU A 8 -2.79 -3.36 -5.32
CA GLU A 8 -2.97 -4.77 -4.98
C GLU A 8 -4.20 -5.37 -5.65
N TYR A 9 -5.34 -4.68 -5.56
CA TYR A 9 -6.60 -5.09 -6.16
C TYR A 9 -7.15 -3.97 -7.03
N TYR A 10 -7.98 -4.35 -8.00
CA TYR A 10 -8.64 -3.45 -8.93
C TYR A 10 -9.95 -4.10 -9.40
N PRO A 11 -10.97 -3.33 -9.81
CA PRO A 11 -12.20 -3.89 -10.32
C PRO A 11 -11.99 -5.00 -11.38
N PRO A 12 -12.80 -6.07 -11.34
CA PRO A 12 -14.00 -6.25 -10.51
C PRO A 12 -13.75 -6.70 -9.06
N LYS A 13 -12.50 -7.00 -8.67
CA LYS A 13 -12.20 -7.46 -7.31
C LYS A 13 -12.03 -6.27 -6.34
N ILE A 14 -13.01 -6.06 -5.46
CA ILE A 14 -13.10 -4.89 -4.57
C ILE A 14 -13.25 -5.33 -3.10
N PHE A 15 -12.53 -4.67 -2.19
CA PHE A 15 -12.64 -4.89 -0.74
C PHE A 15 -12.81 -3.59 0.07
N GLY A 16 -12.86 -2.44 -0.61
CA GLY A 16 -13.20 -1.15 -0.03
C GLY A 16 -13.04 -0.01 -1.03
N GLY A 17 -13.04 1.23 -0.53
CA GLY A 17 -12.94 2.42 -1.38
C GLY A 17 -11.59 2.61 -2.09
N GLY A 18 -10.55 1.88 -1.69
CA GLY A 18 -9.22 2.01 -2.29
C GLY A 18 -9.18 1.57 -3.75
N GLU A 19 -9.85 0.47 -4.08
CA GLU A 19 -9.89 -0.05 -5.45
C GLU A 19 -10.72 0.85 -6.37
N LEU A 20 -11.85 1.36 -5.87
CA LEU A 20 -12.69 2.33 -6.59
C LEU A 20 -11.97 3.67 -6.81
N SER A 21 -11.25 4.16 -5.79
CA SER A 21 -10.46 5.38 -5.91
C SER A 21 -9.33 5.22 -6.93
N ALA A 22 -8.68 4.05 -6.99
CA ALA A 22 -7.67 3.75 -8.00
C ALA A 22 -8.26 3.75 -9.42
N GLN A 23 -9.45 3.17 -9.61
CA GLN A 23 -10.14 3.15 -10.90
C GLN A 23 -10.55 4.57 -11.33
N ALA A 24 -11.15 5.34 -10.42
CA ALA A 24 -11.53 6.71 -10.69
C ALA A 24 -10.33 7.57 -11.09
N LEU A 25 -9.19 7.41 -10.40
CA LEU A 25 -7.94 8.07 -10.76
C LEU A 25 -7.45 7.66 -12.15
N ALA A 26 -7.40 6.36 -12.44
CA ALA A 26 -6.93 5.83 -13.72
C ALA A 26 -7.75 6.38 -14.90
N ARG A 27 -9.07 6.25 -14.82
CA ARG A 27 -10.00 6.74 -15.85
C ARG A 27 -9.96 8.26 -16.00
N SER A 28 -9.84 9.00 -14.89
CA SER A 28 -9.74 10.47 -14.95
C SER A 28 -8.45 10.97 -15.59
N LEU A 29 -7.33 10.25 -15.40
CA LEU A 29 -6.07 10.56 -16.07
C LEU A 29 -6.14 10.20 -17.56
N ALA A 30 -6.71 9.04 -17.90
CA ALA A 30 -6.91 8.62 -19.29
C ALA A 30 -7.83 9.58 -20.06
N ALA A 31 -8.92 10.02 -19.44
CA ALA A 31 -9.84 11.02 -20.02
C ALA A 31 -9.18 12.38 -20.30
N LYS A 32 -8.03 12.66 -19.67
CA LYS A 32 -7.20 13.85 -19.94
C LYS A 32 -6.13 13.60 -21.03
N GLY A 33 -6.22 12.49 -21.75
CA GLY A 33 -5.28 12.11 -22.82
C GLY A 33 -3.94 11.58 -22.33
N ILE A 34 -3.82 11.20 -21.05
CA ILE A 34 -2.61 10.57 -20.51
C ILE A 34 -2.66 9.07 -20.82
N ASP A 35 -1.56 8.48 -21.27
CA ASP A 35 -1.44 7.04 -21.43
C ASP A 35 -1.29 6.38 -20.05
N VAL A 36 -2.33 5.67 -19.61
CA VAL A 36 -2.43 5.11 -18.26
C VAL A 36 -2.56 3.60 -18.32
N SER A 37 -1.66 2.96 -17.60
CA SER A 37 -1.69 1.52 -17.36
C SER A 37 -1.88 1.22 -15.88
N VAL A 38 -2.51 0.08 -15.57
CA VAL A 38 -2.70 -0.42 -14.21
C VAL A 38 -2.05 -1.79 -14.08
N LEU A 39 -1.14 -1.96 -13.13
CA LEU A 39 -0.62 -3.26 -12.71
C LEU A 39 -1.30 -3.70 -11.42
N THR A 40 -2.01 -4.84 -11.46
CA THR A 40 -2.85 -5.35 -10.37
C THR A 40 -2.79 -6.86 -10.24
N ALA A 41 -3.42 -7.43 -9.20
CA ALA A 41 -3.45 -8.87 -8.96
C ALA A 41 -4.23 -9.65 -10.02
N THR A 42 -3.78 -10.89 -10.25
CA THR A 42 -4.55 -11.89 -10.99
C THR A 42 -5.89 -12.15 -10.33
N VAL A 43 -6.92 -12.34 -11.15
CA VAL A 43 -8.28 -12.69 -10.71
C VAL A 43 -8.76 -13.87 -11.54
N PRO A 44 -9.19 -15.00 -10.93
CA PRO A 44 -9.74 -16.13 -11.68
C PRO A 44 -10.88 -15.71 -12.60
N GLY A 45 -10.88 -16.20 -13.83
CA GLY A 45 -11.88 -15.88 -14.85
C GLY A 45 -11.75 -14.49 -15.49
N GLN A 46 -10.75 -13.68 -15.12
CA GLN A 46 -10.48 -12.38 -15.73
C GLN A 46 -9.32 -12.46 -16.72
N LYS A 47 -9.39 -11.62 -17.77
CA LYS A 47 -8.29 -11.49 -18.74
C LYS A 47 -7.04 -10.94 -18.05
N ALA A 48 -5.89 -11.48 -18.46
CA ALA A 48 -4.59 -11.07 -17.95
C ALA A 48 -4.22 -9.65 -18.43
N GLU A 49 -4.59 -9.30 -19.67
CA GLU A 49 -4.56 -7.95 -20.21
C GLU A 49 -5.98 -7.55 -20.65
N GLU A 50 -6.37 -6.31 -20.37
CA GLU A 50 -7.65 -5.74 -20.75
C GLU A 50 -7.49 -4.25 -21.02
N HIS A 51 -8.30 -3.70 -21.93
CA HIS A 51 -8.41 -2.26 -22.13
C HIS A 51 -9.81 -1.81 -21.76
N ASP A 52 -9.92 -0.87 -20.82
CA ASP A 52 -11.19 -0.40 -20.28
C ASP A 52 -11.15 1.13 -20.07
N ASN A 53 -12.06 1.86 -20.71
CA ASN A 53 -12.20 3.32 -20.56
C ASN A 53 -10.88 4.09 -20.74
N GLY A 54 -10.11 3.75 -21.78
CA GLY A 54 -8.82 4.39 -22.08
C GLY A 54 -7.67 3.95 -21.15
N VAL A 55 -7.88 2.94 -20.29
CA VAL A 55 -6.88 2.42 -19.37
C VAL A 55 -6.50 0.99 -19.76
N THR A 56 -5.20 0.72 -19.87
CA THR A 56 -4.69 -0.65 -20.08
C THR A 56 -4.44 -1.32 -18.73
N ILE A 57 -5.00 -2.51 -18.52
CA ILE A 57 -4.97 -3.22 -17.24
C ILE A 57 -4.16 -4.50 -17.41
N TYR A 58 -3.11 -4.65 -16.59
CA TYR A 58 -2.25 -5.82 -16.51
C TYR A 58 -2.47 -6.53 -15.16
N ARG A 59 -3.12 -7.69 -15.18
CA ARG A 59 -3.43 -8.51 -14.00
C ARG A 59 -2.36 -9.56 -13.77
N TYR A 60 -1.14 -9.13 -13.41
CA TYR A 60 0.04 -10.00 -13.28
C TYR A 60 0.54 -10.21 -11.86
N LEU A 61 0.07 -9.44 -10.88
CA LEU A 61 0.55 -9.55 -9.51
C LEU A 61 -0.02 -10.79 -8.82
N ARG A 62 0.80 -11.41 -7.96
CA ARG A 62 0.36 -12.50 -7.08
C ARG A 62 0.19 -11.96 -5.67
N THR A 63 -0.97 -12.19 -5.07
CA THR A 63 -1.29 -11.74 -3.70
C THR A 63 -2.18 -12.77 -2.99
N GLY A 64 -2.57 -12.49 -1.74
CA GLY A 64 -3.55 -13.29 -1.00
C GLY A 64 -4.95 -13.17 -1.60
N ALA A 65 -5.77 -14.21 -1.46
CA ALA A 65 -7.12 -14.24 -2.01
C ALA A 65 -8.04 -13.19 -1.35
N HIS A 66 -7.94 -13.03 -0.02
CA HIS A 66 -8.79 -12.16 0.79
C HIS A 66 -8.01 -11.40 1.86
N PRO A 67 -8.25 -10.09 2.05
CA PRO A 67 -7.49 -9.26 3.00
C PRO A 67 -7.89 -9.47 4.47
N PHE A 68 -8.95 -10.22 4.77
CA PHE A 68 -9.45 -10.43 6.13
C PHE A 68 -8.88 -11.68 6.82
N ALA A 69 -8.34 -12.63 6.05
CA ALA A 69 -7.82 -13.89 6.58
C ALA A 69 -6.33 -13.79 6.91
N LEU A 70 -5.92 -14.20 8.12
CA LEU A 70 -4.53 -14.09 8.58
C LEU A 70 -3.54 -14.81 7.64
N TRP A 71 -3.88 -16.04 7.22
CA TRP A 71 -3.05 -16.82 6.30
C TRP A 71 -2.89 -16.15 4.93
N GLU A 72 -3.95 -15.55 4.39
CA GLU A 72 -3.89 -14.82 3.13
C GLU A 72 -3.08 -13.52 3.24
N ASN A 73 -3.18 -12.83 4.38
CA ASN A 73 -2.31 -11.70 4.69
C ASN A 73 -0.83 -12.11 4.75
N LEU A 74 -0.53 -13.28 5.31
CA LEU A 74 0.83 -13.80 5.39
C LEU A 74 1.37 -14.18 3.99
N LYS A 75 0.58 -14.89 3.19
CA LYS A 75 0.89 -15.19 1.79
C LYS A 75 1.17 -13.91 1.00
N ARG A 76 0.30 -12.90 1.13
CA ARG A 76 0.47 -11.59 0.50
C ARG A 76 1.83 -10.96 0.82
N MET A 77 2.26 -11.03 2.08
CA MET A 77 3.52 -10.40 2.50
C MET A 77 4.75 -10.97 1.80
N VAL A 78 4.69 -12.22 1.35
CA VAL A 78 5.78 -12.90 0.63
C VAL A 78 5.59 -12.78 -0.88
N LEU A 79 4.40 -13.14 -1.38
CA LEU A 79 4.12 -13.25 -2.82
C LEU A 79 4.06 -11.89 -3.51
N PHE A 80 3.46 -10.89 -2.86
CA PHE A 80 3.22 -9.60 -3.49
C PHE A 80 4.52 -8.84 -3.79
N PRO A 81 5.45 -8.64 -2.83
CA PRO A 81 6.69 -7.92 -3.13
C PRO A 81 7.55 -8.62 -4.19
N HIS A 82 7.59 -9.96 -4.17
CA HIS A 82 8.34 -10.74 -5.14
C HIS A 82 7.74 -10.62 -6.55
N SER A 83 6.43 -10.88 -6.69
CA SER A 83 5.76 -10.77 -7.99
C SER A 83 5.80 -9.35 -8.53
N LEU A 84 5.62 -8.33 -7.67
CA LEU A 84 5.69 -6.93 -8.04
C LEU A 84 7.06 -6.57 -8.62
N ARG A 85 8.16 -6.96 -7.98
CA ARG A 85 9.49 -6.63 -8.47
C ARG A 85 9.73 -7.19 -9.87
N LYS A 86 9.41 -8.47 -10.07
CA LYS A 86 9.61 -9.17 -11.35
C LYS A 86 8.72 -8.57 -12.46
N THR A 87 7.42 -8.52 -12.21
CA THR A 87 6.44 -8.05 -13.21
C THR A 87 6.61 -6.58 -13.56
N LEU A 88 6.94 -5.71 -12.59
CA LEU A 88 7.24 -4.31 -12.86
C LEU A 88 8.43 -4.18 -13.82
N GLN A 89 9.52 -4.92 -13.58
CA GLN A 89 10.71 -4.87 -14.42
C GLN A 89 10.43 -5.38 -15.84
N GLU A 90 9.68 -6.46 -15.98
CA GLU A 90 9.31 -7.04 -17.28
C GLU A 90 8.39 -6.10 -18.05
N LEU A 91 7.34 -5.60 -17.39
CA LEU A 91 6.36 -4.73 -18.03
C LEU A 91 6.95 -3.37 -18.40
N ASP A 92 7.79 -2.79 -17.54
CA ASP A 92 8.43 -1.50 -17.84
C ASP A 92 9.48 -1.61 -18.95
N LYS A 93 10.12 -2.77 -19.13
CA LYS A 93 10.96 -3.03 -20.32
C LYS A 93 10.14 -3.07 -21.60
N ARG A 94 8.93 -3.64 -21.56
CA ARG A 94 8.03 -3.76 -22.72
C ARG A 94 7.37 -2.44 -23.08
N GLU A 95 6.82 -1.73 -22.10
CA GLU A 95 5.93 -0.59 -22.32
C GLU A 95 6.64 0.77 -22.15
N ASN A 96 7.77 0.77 -21.43
CA ASN A 96 8.59 1.94 -21.12
C ASN A 96 7.82 3.11 -20.48
N PHE A 97 7.44 2.96 -19.21
CA PHE A 97 6.70 3.99 -18.48
C PHE A 97 7.57 5.20 -18.09
N ASP A 98 7.01 6.39 -18.03
CA ASP A 98 7.72 7.59 -17.54
C ASP A 98 7.64 7.70 -16.02
N VAL A 99 6.50 7.30 -15.46
CA VAL A 99 6.16 7.45 -14.04
C VAL A 99 5.55 6.17 -13.50
N ILE A 100 6.06 5.74 -12.34
CA ILE A 100 5.49 4.66 -11.55
C ILE A 100 4.72 5.27 -10.39
N HIS A 101 3.45 4.93 -10.22
CA HIS A 101 2.59 5.50 -9.18
C HIS A 101 1.92 4.41 -8.35
N CYS A 102 2.45 4.21 -7.13
CA CYS A 102 1.92 3.30 -6.13
C CYS A 102 0.68 3.91 -5.44
N VAL A 103 -0.53 3.41 -5.68
CA VAL A 103 -1.76 4.09 -5.21
C VAL A 103 -2.26 3.64 -3.84
N ASN A 104 -1.67 2.59 -3.27
CA ASN A 104 -2.00 2.12 -1.92
C ASN A 104 -0.77 1.63 -1.15
N THR A 105 -0.94 1.37 0.15
CA THR A 105 0.17 0.96 1.02
C THR A 105 0.83 -0.35 0.61
N THR A 106 0.07 -1.32 0.08
CA THR A 106 0.65 -2.60 -0.36
C THR A 106 1.54 -2.42 -1.60
N SER A 107 1.14 -1.54 -2.52
CA SER A 107 1.84 -1.27 -3.78
C SER A 107 3.15 -0.49 -3.65
N ILE A 108 3.44 0.09 -2.47
CA ILE A 108 4.66 0.88 -2.25
C ILE A 108 5.88 0.01 -2.49
N LEU A 109 6.77 0.44 -3.39
CA LEU A 109 7.93 -0.36 -3.77
C LEU A 109 8.85 -0.60 -2.57
N HIS A 110 9.22 -1.86 -2.41
CA HIS A 110 10.10 -2.33 -1.34
C HIS A 110 11.58 -2.38 -1.76
N PHE A 111 11.88 -1.81 -2.93
CA PHE A 111 13.18 -1.76 -3.57
C PHE A 111 13.32 -0.40 -4.26
N ARG A 112 14.56 0.05 -4.49
CA ARG A 112 14.82 1.25 -5.28
C ARG A 112 14.52 0.94 -6.75
N TYR A 113 13.75 1.81 -7.38
CA TYR A 113 13.46 1.74 -8.81
C TYR A 113 14.08 2.96 -9.50
N PRO A 114 14.69 2.83 -10.70
CA PRO A 114 15.41 3.93 -11.33
C PRO A 114 14.48 5.04 -11.83
N LYS A 115 13.22 4.72 -12.14
CA LYS A 115 12.24 5.68 -12.66
C LYS A 115 11.57 6.50 -11.56
N LYS A 116 10.98 7.63 -11.97
CA LYS A 116 10.24 8.53 -11.08
C LYS A 116 9.09 7.75 -10.43
N THR A 117 9.21 7.52 -9.12
CA THR A 117 8.20 6.79 -8.35
C THR A 117 7.44 7.73 -7.42
N ILE A 118 6.12 7.75 -7.52
CA ILE A 118 5.19 8.50 -6.67
C ILE A 118 4.38 7.50 -5.85
N ALA A 119 4.02 7.85 -4.61
CA ALA A 119 3.12 7.03 -3.81
C ALA A 119 1.94 7.85 -3.26
N THR A 120 0.72 7.33 -3.38
CA THR A 120 -0.45 7.84 -2.67
C THR A 120 -0.60 7.11 -1.34
N ILE A 121 -0.65 7.87 -0.25
CA ILE A 121 -0.89 7.35 1.09
C ILE A 121 -2.36 7.55 1.44
N ASN A 122 -3.11 6.45 1.37
CA ASN A 122 -4.55 6.39 1.61
C ASN A 122 -4.93 5.68 2.92
N SER A 123 -3.95 5.34 3.76
CA SER A 123 -4.19 4.68 5.04
C SER A 123 -3.16 5.07 6.08
N TYR A 124 -3.45 4.76 7.34
CA TYR A 124 -2.55 4.99 8.47
C TYR A 124 -1.45 3.92 8.61
N VAL A 125 -1.54 2.85 7.82
CA VAL A 125 -0.70 1.65 7.91
C VAL A 125 0.80 1.94 7.71
N PRO A 126 1.25 2.86 6.82
CA PRO A 126 2.67 3.22 6.71
C PRO A 126 3.23 3.88 7.97
N PHE A 127 2.38 4.49 8.80
CA PHE A 127 2.77 5.32 9.94
C PHE A 127 2.42 4.72 11.30
N CYS A 128 1.70 3.59 11.32
CA CYS A 128 1.25 2.93 12.54
C CYS A 128 1.33 1.41 12.36
N PRO A 129 2.07 0.67 13.20
CA PRO A 129 2.08 -0.79 13.17
C PRO A 129 0.67 -1.40 13.31
N LYS A 130 -0.19 -0.78 14.13
CA LYS A 130 -1.58 -1.18 14.32
C LYS A 130 -2.50 -0.77 13.15
N GLY A 131 -2.16 0.30 12.45
CA GLY A 131 -2.85 0.72 11.23
C GLY A 131 -4.06 1.65 11.41
N ASN A 132 -4.30 2.22 12.60
CA ASN A 132 -5.40 3.20 12.80
C ASN A 132 -4.99 4.51 13.51
N LEU A 133 -3.76 4.63 14.01
CA LEU A 133 -3.27 5.79 14.79
C LEU A 133 -4.09 6.15 16.05
N PHE A 134 -4.91 5.26 16.60
CA PHE A 134 -5.52 5.40 17.92
C PHE A 134 -4.72 4.65 18.97
N TYR A 135 -4.17 5.35 19.95
CA TYR A 135 -3.47 4.74 21.07
C TYR A 135 -4.46 4.05 22.00
N LYS A 136 -4.33 2.73 22.14
CA LYS A 136 -5.20 1.87 22.96
C LYS A 136 -6.70 2.07 22.73
N GLU A 137 -7.09 2.45 21.50
CA GLU A 137 -8.47 2.77 21.11
C GLU A 137 -9.12 3.94 21.88
N LYS A 138 -8.33 4.80 22.53
CA LYS A 138 -8.85 5.91 23.36
C LYS A 138 -8.53 7.29 22.79
N THR A 139 -7.27 7.52 22.44
CA THR A 139 -6.79 8.85 22.05
C THR A 139 -5.99 8.80 20.75
N VAL A 140 -5.84 9.95 20.10
CA VAL A 140 -4.97 10.08 18.94
C VAL A 140 -3.53 9.76 19.36
N CYS A 141 -2.90 8.84 18.65
CA CYS A 141 -1.57 8.38 18.98
C CYS A 141 -0.56 9.49 18.68
N THR A 142 0.26 9.84 19.68
CA THR A 142 1.48 10.64 19.48
C THR A 142 2.61 9.85 18.80
N GLY A 143 2.27 8.85 17.98
CA GLY A 143 3.15 8.10 17.08
C GLY A 143 3.85 6.88 17.68
N PRO A 144 4.50 6.09 16.81
CA PRO A 144 5.00 4.78 17.16
C PRO A 144 6.38 4.83 17.85
N ALA A 145 6.50 4.07 18.93
CA ALA A 145 7.74 3.70 19.59
C ALA A 145 7.58 2.24 20.05
N PHE A 146 8.64 1.43 20.07
CA PHE A 146 8.52 -0.02 20.26
C PHE A 146 7.66 -0.40 21.48
N MET A 147 8.07 0.06 22.68
CA MET A 147 7.35 -0.22 23.94
C MET A 147 5.90 0.29 23.94
N LYS A 148 5.69 1.49 23.39
CA LYS A 148 4.35 2.08 23.25
C LYS A 148 3.46 1.25 22.32
N CYS A 149 4.02 0.74 21.23
CA CYS A 149 3.33 -0.09 20.26
C CYS A 149 2.99 -1.47 20.82
N CYS A 150 3.88 -2.10 21.61
CA CYS A 150 3.57 -3.36 22.31
C CYS A 150 2.33 -3.22 23.18
N GLY A 151 2.31 -2.22 24.08
CA GLY A 151 1.14 -1.96 24.93
C GLY A 151 -0.12 -1.54 24.16
N CYS A 152 0.05 -0.85 23.02
CA CYS A 152 -1.07 -0.48 22.16
C CYS A 152 -1.68 -1.70 21.46
N ILE A 153 -0.85 -2.59 20.91
CA ILE A 153 -1.29 -3.81 20.21
C ILE A 153 -1.93 -4.77 21.20
N ALA A 154 -1.33 -4.98 22.37
CA ALA A 154 -1.87 -5.83 23.42
C ALA A 154 -3.29 -5.39 23.85
N ALA A 155 -3.55 -4.08 23.91
CA ALA A 155 -4.85 -3.51 24.28
C ALA A 155 -5.89 -3.52 23.15
N SER A 156 -5.51 -3.83 21.91
CA SER A 156 -6.40 -3.68 20.74
C SER A 156 -6.94 -5.02 20.27
N GLN A 157 -8.22 -5.06 19.89
CA GLN A 157 -8.85 -6.25 19.31
C GLN A 157 -8.56 -6.42 17.81
N TYR A 158 -8.17 -5.34 17.13
CA TYR A 158 -7.95 -5.30 15.69
C TYR A 158 -6.56 -4.76 15.35
N ILE A 159 -5.97 -5.31 14.30
CA ILE A 159 -4.77 -4.79 13.64
C ILE A 159 -5.13 -4.64 12.15
N GLY A 160 -5.14 -3.41 11.66
CA GLY A 160 -5.72 -3.10 10.36
C GLY A 160 -7.18 -3.55 10.29
N LYS A 161 -7.49 -4.45 9.34
CA LYS A 161 -8.83 -5.03 9.15
C LYS A 161 -9.00 -6.41 9.79
N THR A 162 -7.97 -6.92 10.47
CA THR A 162 -7.95 -8.30 10.98
C THR A 162 -8.22 -8.31 12.48
N LYS A 163 -9.25 -9.09 12.90
CA LYS A 163 -9.51 -9.37 14.31
C LYS A 163 -8.45 -10.31 14.86
N MET A 164 -7.80 -9.92 15.95
CA MET A 164 -6.72 -10.67 16.55
C MET A 164 -7.25 -11.63 17.61
N LYS A 165 -6.85 -12.91 17.55
CA LYS A 165 -7.07 -13.88 18.63
C LYS A 165 -6.31 -13.43 19.88
N ALA A 166 -6.84 -13.74 21.06
CA ALA A 166 -6.23 -13.32 22.34
C ALA A 166 -4.75 -13.73 22.43
N TRP A 167 -4.41 -14.99 22.17
CA TRP A 167 -3.03 -15.47 22.22
C TRP A 167 -2.07 -14.76 21.26
N LEU A 168 -2.54 -14.30 20.08
CA LEU A 168 -1.73 -13.51 19.15
C LEU A 168 -1.50 -12.08 19.67
N ARG A 169 -2.48 -11.49 20.35
CA ARG A 169 -2.34 -10.14 20.92
C ARG A 169 -1.24 -10.05 21.96
N TRP A 170 -1.00 -11.13 22.69
CA TRP A 170 -0.01 -11.24 23.76
C TRP A 170 1.30 -11.90 23.30
N ASN A 171 1.50 -12.10 22.00
CA ASN A 171 2.71 -12.73 21.46
C ASN A 171 3.81 -11.68 21.19
N PRO A 172 4.94 -11.69 21.93
CA PRO A 172 6.02 -10.72 21.75
C PRO A 172 6.70 -10.81 20.37
N LEU A 173 6.78 -12.02 19.79
CA LEU A 173 7.35 -12.21 18.45
C LEU A 173 6.51 -11.49 17.40
N LEU A 174 5.19 -11.50 17.55
CA LEU A 174 4.30 -10.75 16.67
C LEU A 174 4.54 -9.24 16.81
N TRP A 175 4.75 -8.73 18.03
CA TRP A 175 5.02 -7.30 18.25
C TRP A 175 6.33 -6.86 17.60
N ILE A 176 7.41 -7.62 17.82
CA ILE A 176 8.72 -7.41 17.18
C ILE A 176 8.56 -7.41 15.66
N TRP A 177 7.83 -8.39 15.14
CA TRP A 177 7.62 -8.52 13.71
C TRP A 177 6.80 -7.37 13.11
N LEU A 178 5.67 -6.98 13.73
CA LEU A 178 4.83 -5.87 13.29
C LEU A 178 5.58 -4.54 13.33
N TYR A 179 6.32 -4.30 14.41
CA TYR A 179 7.13 -3.09 14.56
C TYR A 179 8.29 -3.06 13.57
N GLY A 180 8.99 -4.19 13.37
CA GLY A 180 10.01 -4.33 12.34
C GLY A 180 9.47 -4.11 10.94
N ALA A 181 8.27 -4.63 10.64
CA ALA A 181 7.59 -4.41 9.36
C ALA A 181 7.21 -2.93 9.16
N TYR A 182 6.83 -2.24 10.23
CA TYR A 182 6.66 -0.78 10.22
C TYR A 182 7.97 -0.05 9.92
N CYS A 183 9.06 -0.36 10.64
CA CYS A 183 10.36 0.29 10.43
C CYS A 183 10.86 0.12 8.98
N ARG A 184 10.74 -1.09 8.42
CA ARG A 184 11.08 -1.36 7.01
C ARG A 184 10.25 -0.52 6.05
N ARG A 185 8.93 -0.44 6.24
CA ARG A 185 8.03 0.39 5.40
C ARG A 185 8.38 1.87 5.50
N LYS A 186 8.60 2.38 6.72
CA LYS A 186 9.02 3.77 6.95
C LYS A 186 10.33 4.10 6.24
N ALA A 187 11.32 3.21 6.32
CA ALA A 187 12.59 3.40 5.63
C ALA A 187 12.42 3.48 4.10
N ARG A 188 11.53 2.65 3.54
CA ARG A 188 11.26 2.58 2.09
C ARG A 188 10.53 3.79 1.54
N LEU A 189 9.70 4.47 2.34
CA LEU A 189 9.05 5.72 1.93
C LEU A 189 10.06 6.79 1.49
N LYS A 190 11.29 6.76 2.01
CA LYS A 190 12.37 7.69 1.63
C LYS A 190 12.83 7.53 0.17
N HIS A 191 12.51 6.41 -0.48
CA HIS A 191 12.86 6.19 -1.88
C HIS A 191 11.80 6.72 -2.85
N MET A 192 10.64 7.14 -2.35
CA MET A 192 9.60 7.73 -3.18
C MET A 192 9.98 9.17 -3.47
N LYS A 193 9.92 9.57 -4.74
CA LYS A 193 10.22 10.95 -5.15
C LYS A 193 9.18 11.92 -4.60
N ARG A 194 7.92 11.47 -4.49
CA ARG A 194 6.82 12.28 -3.95
C ARG A 194 5.80 11.40 -3.25
N LEU A 195 5.27 11.91 -2.14
CA LEU A 195 4.16 11.31 -1.40
C LEU A 195 2.92 12.19 -1.55
N ILE A 196 1.82 11.60 -2.02
CA ILE A 196 0.49 12.22 -2.07
C ILE A 196 -0.29 11.72 -0.86
N ILE A 197 -0.41 12.54 0.17
CA ILE A 197 -1.17 12.17 1.38
C ILE A 197 -2.57 12.78 1.29
N ILE A 198 -3.58 11.92 1.15
CA ILE A 198 -4.96 12.38 0.93
C ILE A 198 -5.56 13.04 2.19
N SER A 199 -5.30 12.46 3.35
CA SER A 199 -5.85 12.92 4.63
C SER A 199 -5.11 14.17 5.13
N THR A 200 -5.87 15.23 5.45
CA THR A 200 -5.35 16.46 6.08
C THR A 200 -4.75 16.18 7.44
N PHE A 201 -5.41 15.34 8.24
CA PHE A 201 -4.88 14.84 9.51
C PHE A 201 -3.53 14.15 9.32
N MET A 202 -3.40 13.29 8.30
CA MET A 202 -2.13 12.60 8.03
C MET A 202 -1.02 13.53 7.58
N ARG A 203 -1.34 14.54 6.77
CA ARG A 203 -0.38 15.59 6.40
C ARG A 203 0.16 16.26 7.66
N ALA A 204 -0.73 16.81 8.48
CA ALA A 204 -0.35 17.42 9.75
C ALA A 204 0.43 16.48 10.69
N PHE A 205 0.07 15.20 10.73
CA PHE A 205 0.76 14.19 11.54
C PHE A 205 2.19 13.91 11.04
N VAL A 206 2.39 13.87 9.72
CA VAL A 206 3.71 13.67 9.10
C VAL A 206 4.54 14.93 9.22
N ASP A 207 4.00 16.11 8.92
CA ASP A 207 4.71 17.39 8.97
C ASP A 207 5.24 17.68 10.38
N LYS A 208 4.42 17.46 11.42
CA LYS A 208 4.84 17.59 12.83
C LYS A 208 5.98 16.65 13.25
N ARG A 209 6.33 15.64 12.44
CA ARG A 209 7.37 14.64 12.73
C ARG A 209 8.49 14.54 11.72
N GLN A 210 8.29 15.08 10.53
CA GLN A 210 9.19 14.97 9.40
C GLN A 210 9.24 16.32 8.71
N ALA A 211 9.91 17.29 9.34
CA ALA A 211 10.26 18.58 8.73
C ALA A 211 11.21 18.45 7.52
N THR A 212 11.20 17.34 6.78
CA THR A 212 12.20 17.04 5.73
C THR A 212 11.76 16.03 4.66
N LEU A 213 10.50 15.57 4.60
CA LEU A 213 10.12 14.51 3.64
C LEU A 213 9.05 14.88 2.62
N ILE A 214 8.53 16.10 2.68
CA ILE A 214 7.46 16.58 1.83
C ILE A 214 7.78 18.06 1.56
N TYR A 215 7.59 18.55 0.34
CA TYR A 215 7.90 19.92 -0.13
C TYR A 215 9.28 20.17 -0.76
N THR A 216 9.76 19.26 -1.61
CA THR A 216 10.53 19.60 -2.83
C THR A 216 10.23 18.58 -3.91
#